data_AF-A0A7X8WQI4-F1
#
_entry.id   AF-A0A7X8WQI4-F1
#
_cell.length_a   1.000
_cell.length_b   1.000
_cell.length_c   1.000
_cell.angle_alpha   90.00
_cell.angle_beta   90.00
_cell.angle_gamma   90.00
#
_symmetry.space_group_name_H-M   'P 1'
#
loop_
_entity.id
_entity.type
_entity.pdbx_description
1 polymer ?
#
loop_
_entity_poly.entity_id
_entity_poly.type
_entity_poly.pdbx_seq_one_letter_code
_entity_poly.pdbx_strand_id
1 'polypeptide(L)'
;MADLFAQRVNGHAPAAVPAEVQVVMTDEALFADGDTPAWVTGHGPIPAQLAKRWLAMPETDVFLRRVFARPGDHQLVGMESRRRAFPASLRRMVVLRDDTCRTPYCDGRIQDIDHATPYRNGGPTSWQNASGLCAGCNQIKENTGWTHQTTPEHLSVITPTGHRYAKNTGPVLEGIPPDKQEPPEEEPRPKVRASTPCFAKTTQRTLTLRLAA
;
A
#
# COMPACT_ATOMS: atom_id res chain seq x y z
N MET A 1 19.26 -17.95 20.67
CA MET A 1 20.36 -18.93 20.42
C MET A 1 21.21 -18.54 19.21
N ALA A 2 20.60 -18.13 18.08
CA ALA A 2 21.35 -17.72 16.89
C ALA A 2 22.25 -16.48 17.10
N ASP A 3 21.79 -15.47 17.84
CA ASP A 3 22.54 -14.21 18.01
C ASP A 3 23.82 -14.40 18.83
N LEU A 4 23.76 -15.24 19.86
CA LEU A 4 24.88 -15.56 20.74
C LEU A 4 25.94 -16.41 20.01
N PHE A 5 25.49 -17.29 19.10
CA PHE A 5 26.36 -18.05 18.20
C PHE A 5 27.05 -17.12 17.19
N ALA A 6 26.29 -16.27 16.49
CA ALA A 6 26.82 -15.33 15.51
C ALA A 6 27.82 -14.36 16.14
N GLN A 7 27.55 -13.88 17.36
CA GLN A 7 28.44 -13.01 18.12
C GLN A 7 29.77 -13.70 18.46
N ARG A 8 29.73 -14.98 18.88
CA ARG A 8 30.96 -15.72 19.23
C ARG A 8 31.78 -16.13 18.02
N VAL A 9 31.16 -16.37 16.87
CA VAL A 9 31.86 -16.73 15.62
C VAL A 9 32.44 -15.50 14.93
N ASN A 10 31.67 -14.41 14.82
CA ASN A 10 32.09 -13.24 14.06
C ASN A 10 32.85 -12.22 14.92
N GLY A 11 32.84 -12.34 16.26
CA GLY A 11 33.50 -11.40 17.18
C GLY A 11 32.84 -10.03 17.28
N HIS A 12 31.69 -9.83 16.62
CA HIS A 12 30.94 -8.59 16.62
C HIS A 12 29.69 -8.74 17.48
N ALA A 13 29.47 -7.80 18.41
CA ALA A 13 28.17 -7.67 19.04
C ALA A 13 27.10 -7.37 17.97
N PRO A 14 25.89 -7.92 18.07
CA PRO A 14 24.83 -7.61 17.12
C PRO A 14 24.60 -6.09 17.15
N ALA A 15 24.86 -5.43 16.03
CA ALA A 15 24.52 -4.03 15.87
C ALA A 15 22.99 -3.92 15.77
N ALA A 16 22.41 -2.92 16.44
CA ALA A 16 21.02 -2.58 16.24
C ALA A 16 20.80 -2.26 14.75
N VAL A 17 19.99 -3.06 14.07
CA VAL A 17 19.61 -2.80 12.68
C VAL A 17 18.43 -1.83 12.71
N PRO A 18 18.54 -0.64 12.09
CA PRO A 18 17.40 0.26 12.00
C PRO A 18 16.27 -0.43 11.23
N ALA A 19 15.07 -0.43 11.81
CA ALA A 19 13.88 -1.03 11.23
C ALA A 19 12.83 0.06 11.00
N GLU A 20 12.26 0.10 9.79
CA GLU A 20 11.09 0.92 9.48
C GLU A 20 9.82 0.11 9.72
N VAL A 21 8.96 0.58 10.62
CA VAL A 21 7.64 0.00 10.86
C VAL A 21 6.58 0.94 10.29
N GLN A 22 5.83 0.48 9.29
CA GLN A 22 4.71 1.23 8.74
C GLN A 22 3.45 0.95 9.57
N VAL A 23 2.97 1.98 10.25
CA VAL A 23 1.74 1.97 11.04
C VAL A 23 0.73 2.90 10.37
N VAL A 24 -0.46 2.38 10.12
CA VAL A 24 -1.60 3.14 9.60
C VAL A 24 -2.63 3.24 10.72
N MET A 25 -3.19 4.42 10.96
CA MET A 25 -4.27 4.62 11.93
C MET A 25 -5.08 5.85 11.56
N THR A 26 -6.31 5.95 12.05
CA THR A 26 -7.16 7.13 11.84
C THR A 26 -6.60 8.32 12.62
N ASP A 27 -6.93 9.53 12.17
CA ASP A 27 -6.56 10.76 12.86
C ASP A 27 -7.24 10.87 14.24
N GLU A 28 -8.49 10.43 14.36
CA GLU A 28 -9.20 10.31 15.64
C GLU A 28 -8.47 9.36 16.60
N ALA A 29 -8.05 8.17 16.12
CA ALA A 29 -7.30 7.24 16.94
C ALA A 29 -5.90 7.78 17.28
N LEU A 30 -5.30 8.64 16.47
CA LEU A 30 -3.96 9.19 16.73
C LEU A 30 -3.98 10.39 17.68
N PHE A 31 -4.83 11.37 17.41
CA PHE A 31 -4.82 12.68 18.07
C PHE A 31 -5.91 12.88 19.11
N ALA A 32 -6.97 12.07 19.09
CA ALA A 32 -8.08 12.12 20.03
C ALA A 32 -8.18 10.83 20.85
N ASP A 33 -9.33 10.61 21.47
CA ASP A 33 -9.64 9.44 22.30
C ASP A 33 -10.30 8.30 21.50
N GLY A 34 -10.11 8.28 20.18
CA GLY A 34 -10.62 7.21 19.33
C GLY A 34 -9.96 5.86 19.60
N ASP A 35 -10.76 4.79 19.54
CA ASP A 35 -10.32 3.41 19.82
C ASP A 35 -10.17 2.54 18.56
N THR A 36 -10.27 3.13 17.36
CA THR A 36 -10.04 2.39 16.10
C THR A 36 -8.64 1.77 16.11
N PRO A 37 -8.50 0.45 15.91
CA PRO A 37 -7.20 -0.21 15.89
C PRO A 37 -6.25 0.42 14.87
N ALA A 38 -4.98 0.54 15.25
CA ALA A 38 -3.93 0.84 14.29
C ALA A 38 -3.57 -0.44 13.53
N TRP A 39 -3.04 -0.32 12.31
CA TRP A 39 -2.65 -1.44 11.48
C TRP A 39 -1.17 -1.39 11.18
N VAL A 40 -0.47 -2.48 11.46
CA VAL A 40 0.93 -2.65 11.12
C VAL A 40 0.99 -3.40 9.79
N THR A 41 1.52 -2.75 8.75
CA THR A 41 1.58 -3.31 7.40
C THR A 41 2.29 -4.68 7.38
N GLY A 42 1.62 -5.70 6.85
CA GLY A 42 2.10 -7.08 6.78
C GLY A 42 2.13 -7.81 8.12
N HIS A 43 1.49 -7.27 9.15
CA HIS A 43 1.30 -7.90 10.46
C HIS A 43 -0.18 -7.94 10.87
N GLY A 44 -0.93 -6.86 10.63
CA GLY A 44 -2.34 -6.76 11.00
C GLY A 44 -2.62 -5.75 12.11
N PRO A 45 -3.81 -5.81 12.73
CA PRO A 45 -4.27 -4.80 13.67
C PRO A 45 -3.55 -4.90 15.02
N ILE A 46 -3.31 -3.73 15.62
CA ILE A 46 -2.81 -3.55 16.98
C ILE A 46 -3.67 -2.51 17.70
N PRO A 47 -3.79 -2.57 19.04
CA PRO A 47 -4.51 -1.54 19.79
C PRO A 47 -3.94 -0.14 19.55
N ALA A 48 -4.81 0.86 19.38
CA ALA A 48 -4.40 2.26 19.15
C ALA A 48 -3.45 2.76 20.25
N GLN A 49 -3.69 2.37 21.50
CA GLN A 49 -2.88 2.73 22.66
C GLN A 49 -1.48 2.09 22.59
N LEU A 50 -1.35 0.88 22.03
CA LEU A 50 -0.03 0.28 21.82
C LEU A 50 0.75 1.06 20.76
N ALA A 51 0.10 1.45 19.65
CA ALA A 51 0.72 2.30 18.63
C ALA A 51 1.16 3.66 19.19
N LYS A 52 0.30 4.34 19.97
CA LYS A 52 0.64 5.60 20.66
C LYS A 52 1.86 5.45 21.58
N ARG A 53 1.94 4.34 22.34
CA ARG A 53 3.11 4.07 23.18
C ARG A 53 4.39 3.94 22.37
N TRP A 54 4.35 3.26 21.21
CA TRP A 54 5.52 3.17 20.32
C TRP A 54 5.94 4.54 19.80
N LEU A 55 4.98 5.37 19.38
CA LEU A 55 5.25 6.72 18.87
C LEU A 55 5.81 7.68 19.93
N ALA A 56 5.58 7.40 21.22
CA ALA A 56 6.08 8.20 22.34
C ALA A 56 7.45 7.74 22.87
N MET A 57 8.04 6.66 22.33
CA MET A 57 9.35 6.20 22.78
C MET A 57 10.45 7.16 22.31
N PRO A 58 11.34 7.63 23.20
CA PRO A 58 12.36 8.61 22.85
C PRO A 58 13.41 8.09 21.85
N GLU A 59 13.56 6.77 21.73
CA GLU A 59 14.47 6.12 20.78
C GLU A 59 13.86 5.94 19.37
N THR A 60 12.61 6.39 19.15
CA THR A 60 11.89 6.21 17.88
C THR A 60 11.84 7.51 17.09
N ASP A 61 12.43 7.52 15.90
CA ASP A 61 12.22 8.58 14.92
C ASP A 61 10.86 8.42 14.24
N VAL A 62 9.97 9.41 14.40
CA VAL A 62 8.60 9.36 13.86
C VAL A 62 8.46 10.25 12.62
N PHE A 63 8.04 9.63 11.52
CA PHE A 63 7.68 10.35 10.29
C PHE A 63 6.18 10.20 10.02
N LEU A 64 5.42 11.29 10.19
CA LEU A 64 4.00 11.30 9.91
C LEU A 64 3.71 11.56 8.41
N ARG A 65 2.88 10.72 7.79
CA ARG A 65 2.35 10.95 6.45
C ARG A 65 0.83 10.84 6.44
N ARG A 66 0.15 11.88 5.96
CA ARG A 66 -1.29 11.82 5.70
C ARG A 66 -1.56 11.02 4.44
N VAL A 67 -2.48 10.07 4.56
CA VAL A 67 -2.98 9.25 3.46
C VAL A 67 -4.49 9.49 3.40
N PHE A 68 -4.99 9.94 2.25
CA PHE A 68 -6.41 10.22 2.08
C PHE A 68 -7.10 9.01 1.45
N ALA A 69 -8.09 8.50 2.15
CA ALA A 69 -8.97 7.44 1.68
C ALA A 69 -10.23 8.07 1.05
N ARG A 70 -10.78 7.42 0.03
CA ARG A 70 -12.06 7.82 -0.59
C ARG A 70 -13.19 7.60 0.43
N PRO A 71 -14.13 8.55 0.58
CA PRO A 71 -15.31 8.37 1.43
C PRO A 71 -16.10 7.12 1.01
N GLY A 72 -16.62 6.36 1.98
CA GLY A 72 -17.40 5.15 1.76
C GLY A 72 -16.58 3.84 1.80
N ASP A 73 -15.69 3.62 0.83
CA ASP A 73 -14.93 2.36 0.67
C ASP A 73 -13.51 2.38 1.28
N HIS A 74 -13.08 3.54 1.78
CA HIS A 74 -11.77 3.76 2.39
C HIS A 74 -10.57 3.38 1.49
N GLN A 75 -10.73 3.43 0.16
CA GLN A 75 -9.64 3.14 -0.78
C GLN A 75 -8.72 4.34 -1.06
N LEU A 76 -7.44 4.06 -1.32
CA LEU A 76 -6.47 5.08 -1.75
C LEU A 76 -6.76 5.59 -3.16
N VAL A 77 -6.74 6.92 -3.34
CA VAL A 77 -6.93 7.56 -4.65
C VAL A 77 -5.67 7.36 -5.51
N GLY A 78 -5.83 6.72 -6.67
CA GLY A 78 -4.76 6.11 -7.47
C GLY A 78 -3.66 7.04 -8.02
N MET A 79 -2.61 6.42 -8.57
CA MET A 79 -1.47 7.08 -9.24
C MET A 79 -1.03 6.27 -10.47
N GLU A 80 -0.56 6.96 -11.51
CA GLU A 80 -0.08 6.36 -12.77
C GLU A 80 1.37 6.77 -13.10
N SER A 81 2.09 5.93 -13.84
CA SER A 81 3.47 6.16 -14.29
C SER A 81 3.68 5.64 -15.71
N ARG A 82 4.50 6.35 -16.51
CA ARG A 82 4.95 5.88 -17.84
C ARG A 82 6.15 4.92 -17.79
N ARG A 83 6.81 4.79 -16.64
CA ARG A 83 7.99 3.92 -16.47
C ARG A 83 7.55 2.49 -16.21
N ARG A 84 8.33 1.49 -16.63
CA ARG A 84 8.11 0.08 -16.24
C ARG A 84 8.15 -0.11 -14.73
N ALA A 85 9.17 0.43 -14.06
CA ALA A 85 9.29 0.30 -12.61
C ALA A 85 8.22 1.15 -11.91
N PHE A 86 7.56 0.56 -10.91
CA PHE A 86 6.64 1.27 -10.03
C PHE A 86 7.40 2.34 -9.23
N PRO A 87 7.04 3.64 -9.32
CA PRO A 87 7.64 4.69 -8.50
C PRO A 87 7.41 4.44 -7.01
N ALA A 88 8.29 4.95 -6.15
CA ALA A 88 8.24 4.69 -4.69
C ALA A 88 6.88 5.01 -4.06
N SER A 89 6.22 6.09 -4.48
CA SER A 89 4.88 6.46 -4.03
C SER A 89 3.82 5.41 -4.39
N LEU A 90 3.79 4.98 -5.65
CA LEU A 90 2.85 3.95 -6.12
C LEU A 90 3.14 2.60 -5.47
N ARG A 91 4.41 2.23 -5.28
CA ARG A 91 4.80 1.03 -4.54
C ARG A 91 4.22 1.03 -3.12
N ARG A 92 4.39 2.14 -2.40
CA ARG A 92 3.88 2.27 -1.03
C ARG A 92 2.35 2.17 -0.99
N MET A 93 1.64 2.82 -1.92
CA MET A 93 0.18 2.68 -2.01
C MET A 93 -0.24 1.23 -2.22
N VAL A 94 0.45 0.48 -3.10
CA VAL A 94 0.08 -0.92 -3.41
C VAL A 94 0.31 -1.82 -2.21
N VAL A 95 1.42 -1.63 -1.50
CA VAL A 95 1.69 -2.36 -0.25
C VAL A 95 0.63 -2.08 0.81
N LEU A 96 0.20 -0.83 0.97
CA LEU A 96 -0.84 -0.46 1.92
C LEU A 96 -2.21 -1.04 1.57
N ARG A 97 -2.54 -1.11 0.27
CA ARG A 97 -3.80 -1.71 -0.20
C ARG A 97 -3.81 -3.22 -0.06
N ASP A 98 -2.73 -3.87 -0.47
CA ASP A 98 -2.71 -5.33 -0.57
C ASP A 98 -2.37 -5.98 0.78
N ASP A 99 -1.57 -5.31 1.63
CA ASP A 99 -1.08 -5.70 2.96
C ASP A 99 -0.26 -7.00 2.99
N THR A 100 -0.84 -8.08 2.48
CA THR A 100 -0.27 -9.40 2.26
C THR A 100 -0.32 -9.77 0.77
N CYS A 101 0.25 -10.93 0.41
CA CYS A 101 0.18 -11.44 -0.95
C CYS A 101 -1.28 -11.48 -1.44
N ARG A 102 -1.50 -10.90 -2.61
CA ARG A 102 -2.86 -10.77 -3.15
C ARG A 102 -3.38 -12.05 -3.81
N THR A 103 -2.51 -13.02 -4.10
CA THR A 103 -2.93 -14.32 -4.64
C THR A 103 -3.90 -15.02 -3.66
N PRO A 104 -5.04 -15.55 -4.14
CA PRO A 104 -6.01 -16.25 -3.29
C PRO A 104 -5.35 -17.33 -2.43
N TYR A 105 -5.73 -17.37 -1.14
CA TYR A 105 -5.24 -18.32 -0.13
C TYR A 105 -3.74 -18.21 0.21
N CYS A 106 -3.08 -17.13 -0.20
CA CYS A 106 -1.72 -16.82 0.22
C CYS A 106 -1.72 -15.64 1.19
N ASP A 107 -1.04 -15.83 2.34
CA ASP A 107 -0.83 -14.78 3.36
C ASP A 107 0.65 -14.38 3.46
N GLY A 108 1.44 -14.71 2.44
CA GLY A 108 2.86 -14.39 2.39
C GLY A 108 3.11 -12.88 2.36
N ARG A 109 4.25 -12.44 2.89
CA ARG A 109 4.66 -11.03 2.81
C ARG A 109 4.84 -10.60 1.35
N ILE A 110 4.43 -9.37 1.04
CA ILE A 110 4.68 -8.75 -0.27
C ILE A 110 6.19 -8.55 -0.41
N GLN A 111 6.76 -9.13 -1.45
CA GLN A 111 8.17 -8.96 -1.82
C GLN A 111 8.28 -8.26 -3.17
N ASP A 112 7.37 -8.60 -4.08
CA ASP A 112 7.30 -8.04 -5.42
C ASP A 112 6.01 -7.24 -5.61
N ILE A 113 6.12 -6.17 -6.38
CA ILE A 113 4.97 -5.43 -6.91
C ILE A 113 5.08 -5.52 -8.42
N ASP A 114 4.09 -6.16 -9.03
CA ASP A 114 4.13 -6.48 -10.45
C ASP A 114 2.80 -6.20 -11.14
N HIS A 115 2.84 -6.15 -12.46
CA HIS A 115 1.68 -5.83 -13.30
C HIS A 115 0.82 -7.07 -13.54
N ALA A 116 -0.49 -7.03 -13.26
CA ALA A 116 -1.39 -8.15 -13.59
C ALA A 116 -1.42 -8.44 -15.10
N THR A 117 -1.59 -7.40 -15.92
CA THR A 117 -1.26 -7.41 -17.34
C THR A 117 0.21 -7.01 -17.49
N PRO A 118 1.11 -7.92 -17.92
CA PRO A 118 2.55 -7.63 -17.97
C PRO A 118 2.88 -6.38 -18.78
N TYR A 119 3.85 -5.59 -18.32
CA TYR A 119 4.32 -4.40 -19.05
C TYR A 119 4.77 -4.71 -20.49
N ARG A 120 5.41 -5.87 -20.70
CA ARG A 120 5.83 -6.36 -22.03
C ARG A 120 4.66 -6.60 -23.00
N ASN A 121 3.45 -6.81 -22.47
CA ASN A 121 2.21 -6.99 -23.23
C ASN A 121 1.41 -5.68 -23.30
N GLY A 122 2.03 -4.52 -23.01
CA GLY A 122 1.38 -3.21 -23.05
C GLY A 122 0.62 -2.82 -21.78
N GLY A 123 0.75 -3.59 -20.70
CA GLY A 123 0.12 -3.24 -19.42
C GLY A 123 0.68 -1.95 -18.82
N PRO A 124 -0.15 -0.97 -18.42
CA PRO A 124 0.33 0.28 -17.86
C PRO A 124 0.85 0.10 -16.44
N THR A 125 1.86 0.88 -16.03
CA THR A 125 2.28 0.97 -14.63
C THR A 125 1.33 1.89 -13.89
N SER A 126 0.24 1.32 -13.39
CA SER A 126 -0.83 2.06 -12.74
C SER A 126 -1.29 1.35 -11.48
N TRP A 127 -2.01 2.10 -10.65
CA TRP A 127 -2.75 1.59 -9.50
C TRP A 127 -3.65 0.39 -9.84
N GLN A 128 -4.37 0.48 -10.96
CA GLN A 128 -5.36 -0.51 -11.39
C GLN A 128 -4.72 -1.80 -11.88
N ASN A 129 -3.47 -1.75 -12.36
CA ASN A 129 -2.77 -2.90 -12.92
C ASN A 129 -1.73 -3.48 -11.94
N ALA A 130 -1.49 -2.86 -10.79
CA ALA A 130 -0.51 -3.32 -9.82
C ALA A 130 -1.05 -4.44 -8.91
N SER A 131 -0.19 -5.37 -8.50
CA SER A 131 -0.47 -6.34 -7.43
C SER A 131 0.79 -6.57 -6.60
N GLY A 132 0.64 -6.50 -5.27
CA GLY A 132 1.63 -6.94 -4.30
C GLY A 132 1.57 -8.45 -4.11
N LEU A 133 2.67 -9.13 -4.41
CA LEU A 133 2.79 -10.59 -4.37
C LEU A 133 4.02 -11.01 -3.56
N CYS A 134 3.96 -12.19 -2.94
CA CYS A 134 5.17 -12.84 -2.45
C CYS A 134 6.01 -13.33 -3.66
N ALA A 135 7.30 -13.57 -3.45
CA ALA A 135 8.20 -14.00 -4.52
C ALA A 135 7.71 -15.29 -5.21
N GLY A 136 7.20 -16.27 -4.45
CA GLY A 136 6.71 -17.54 -5.00
C GLY A 136 5.49 -17.34 -5.91
N CYS A 137 4.47 -16.61 -5.46
CA CYS A 137 3.29 -16.33 -6.26
C CYS A 137 3.60 -15.45 -7.48
N ASN A 138 4.53 -14.51 -7.35
CA ASN A 138 4.97 -13.68 -8.47
C ASN A 138 5.65 -14.52 -9.56
N GLN A 139 6.49 -15.47 -9.18
CA GLN A 139 7.13 -16.39 -10.13
C GLN A 139 6.11 -17.35 -10.76
N ILE A 140 5.17 -17.90 -9.98
CA ILE A 140 4.12 -18.80 -10.50
C ILE A 140 3.27 -18.12 -11.59
N LYS A 141 2.94 -16.84 -11.40
CA LYS A 141 2.19 -16.04 -12.36
C LYS A 141 2.86 -15.99 -13.75
N GLU A 142 4.19 -16.04 -13.83
CA GLU A 142 4.92 -16.00 -15.10
C GLU A 142 4.92 -17.35 -15.84
N ASN A 143 4.47 -18.44 -15.21
CA ASN A 143 4.34 -19.74 -15.86
C ASN A 143 3.21 -19.74 -16.91
N THR A 144 3.42 -20.49 -17.99
CA THR A 144 2.44 -20.63 -19.08
C THR A 144 1.07 -21.07 -18.57
N GLY A 145 0.02 -20.41 -19.05
CA GLY A 145 -1.38 -20.74 -18.72
C GLY A 145 -1.90 -20.07 -17.44
N TRP A 146 -1.05 -19.43 -16.65
CA TRP A 146 -1.51 -18.58 -15.55
C TRP A 146 -1.96 -17.22 -16.07
N THR A 147 -3.04 -16.68 -15.50
CA THR A 147 -3.53 -15.35 -15.85
C THR A 147 -4.05 -14.64 -14.61
N HIS A 148 -3.64 -13.38 -14.43
CA HIS A 148 -4.11 -12.51 -13.36
C HIS A 148 -4.95 -11.38 -13.97
N GLN A 149 -6.13 -11.14 -13.40
CA GLN A 149 -6.99 -10.01 -13.74
C GLN A 149 -7.24 -9.22 -12.46
N THR A 150 -6.97 -7.92 -12.47
CA THR A 150 -6.99 -7.12 -11.24
C THR A 150 -7.69 -5.78 -11.41
N THR A 151 -8.36 -5.37 -10.34
CA THR A 151 -8.77 -3.99 -10.06
C THR A 151 -8.15 -3.59 -8.71
N PRO A 152 -8.31 -2.34 -8.24
CA PRO A 152 -7.95 -2.01 -6.86
C PRO A 152 -8.73 -2.78 -5.78
N GLU A 153 -9.95 -3.19 -6.08
CA GLU A 153 -10.86 -3.88 -5.15
C GLU A 153 -10.68 -5.40 -5.16
N HIS A 154 -10.15 -5.97 -6.26
CA HIS A 154 -10.19 -7.41 -6.47
C HIS A 154 -9.01 -7.96 -7.29
N LEU A 155 -8.60 -9.20 -7.01
CA LEU A 155 -7.73 -10.00 -7.87
C LEU A 155 -8.41 -11.35 -8.21
N SER A 156 -8.54 -11.63 -9.50
CA SER A 156 -8.91 -12.95 -10.03
C SER A 156 -7.68 -13.63 -10.63
N VAL A 157 -7.45 -14.88 -10.24
CA VAL A 157 -6.38 -15.74 -10.75
C VAL A 157 -6.99 -16.91 -11.49
N ILE A 158 -6.55 -17.13 -12.72
CA ILE A 158 -6.93 -18.26 -13.55
C ILE A 158 -5.71 -19.17 -13.66
N THR A 159 -5.91 -20.43 -13.28
CA THR A 159 -4.89 -21.48 -13.37
C THR A 159 -4.78 -22.06 -14.78
N PRO A 160 -3.69 -22.77 -15.14
CA PRO A 160 -3.54 -23.40 -16.45
C PRO A 160 -4.64 -24.42 -16.81
N THR A 161 -5.30 -25.01 -15.82
CA THR A 161 -6.43 -25.93 -16.00
C THR A 161 -7.77 -25.21 -16.15
N GLY A 162 -7.79 -23.87 -16.11
CA GLY A 162 -8.98 -23.05 -16.29
C GLY A 162 -9.76 -22.74 -15.00
N HIS A 163 -9.36 -23.29 -13.84
CA HIS A 163 -10.00 -22.93 -12.57
C HIS A 163 -9.73 -21.48 -12.21
N ARG A 164 -10.76 -20.81 -11.67
CA ARG A 164 -10.73 -19.40 -11.29
C ARG A 164 -10.88 -19.26 -9.79
N TYR A 165 -9.97 -18.47 -9.21
CA TYR A 165 -9.98 -18.09 -7.80
C TYR A 165 -9.96 -16.58 -7.69
N ALA A 166 -10.44 -16.06 -6.57
CA ALA A 166 -10.75 -14.65 -6.41
C ALA A 166 -10.46 -14.22 -4.97
N LYS A 167 -9.77 -13.09 -4.79
CA LYS A 167 -9.52 -12.46 -3.47
C LYS A 167 -9.96 -11.00 -3.54
N ASN A 168 -10.85 -10.61 -2.64
CA ASN A 168 -11.18 -9.20 -2.45
C ASN A 168 -10.08 -8.52 -1.65
N THR A 169 -9.88 -7.25 -1.95
CA THR A 169 -8.99 -6.38 -1.18
C THR A 169 -9.82 -5.73 -0.10
N GLY A 170 -9.44 -5.96 1.16
CA GLY A 170 -10.07 -5.32 2.31
C GLY A 170 -9.80 -3.81 2.34
N PRO A 171 -10.49 -3.07 3.22
CA PRO A 171 -10.14 -1.67 3.48
C PRO A 171 -8.71 -1.58 4.00
N VAL A 172 -8.04 -0.45 3.73
CA VAL A 172 -6.65 -0.19 4.20
C VAL A 172 -6.53 -0.29 5.74
N LEU A 173 -7.65 -0.11 6.44
CA LEU A 173 -7.80 -0.31 7.87
C LEU A 173 -9.10 -1.07 8.13
N GLU A 174 -9.02 -2.27 8.72
CA GLU A 174 -10.20 -2.96 9.23
C GLU A 174 -10.74 -2.24 10.47
N GLY A 175 -12.07 -2.17 10.61
CA GLY A 175 -12.71 -1.56 11.78
C GLY A 175 -12.92 -0.04 11.68
N ILE A 176 -12.56 0.60 10.57
CA ILE A 176 -13.16 1.91 10.26
C ILE A 176 -14.64 1.64 9.91
N PRO A 177 -15.61 2.23 10.65
CA PRO A 177 -17.00 2.14 10.23
C PRO A 177 -17.11 2.66 8.79
N PRO A 178 -17.91 2.01 7.91
CA PRO A 178 -18.23 2.62 6.62
C PRO A 178 -18.79 4.02 6.92
N ASP A 179 -18.33 5.00 6.15
CA ASP A 179 -18.83 6.36 6.32
C ASP A 179 -20.36 6.32 6.25
N LYS A 180 -21.04 6.79 7.31
CA LYS A 180 -22.51 6.87 7.32
C LYS A 180 -22.99 8.00 6.42
N GLN A 181 -22.08 8.82 5.90
CA GLN A 181 -22.40 9.80 4.88
C GLN A 181 -22.56 9.07 3.56
N GLU A 182 -23.80 9.04 3.05
CA GLU A 182 -24.03 8.87 1.62
C GLU A 182 -23.05 9.80 0.90
N PRO A 183 -22.34 9.32 -0.15
CA PRO A 183 -21.48 10.18 -0.92
C PRO A 183 -22.29 11.43 -1.27
N PRO A 184 -21.75 12.64 -1.04
CA PRO A 184 -22.49 13.85 -1.39
C PRO A 184 -22.94 13.68 -2.83
N GLU A 185 -24.25 13.88 -3.08
CA GLU A 185 -24.83 13.89 -4.42
C GLU A 185 -23.83 14.61 -5.31
N GLU A 186 -23.39 13.96 -6.40
CA GLU A 186 -22.35 14.49 -7.27
C GLU A 186 -22.86 15.83 -7.82
N GLU A 187 -22.57 16.93 -7.11
CA GLU A 187 -22.95 18.26 -7.55
C GLU A 187 -22.33 18.40 -8.93
N PRO A 188 -23.13 18.69 -9.96
CA PRO A 188 -22.63 18.71 -11.32
C PRO A 188 -21.46 19.68 -11.36
N ARG A 189 -20.25 19.12 -11.53
CA ARG A 189 -19.01 19.89 -11.63
C ARG A 189 -19.30 21.07 -12.56
N PRO A 190 -19.09 22.32 -12.12
CA PRO A 190 -19.41 23.48 -12.94
C PRO A 190 -18.75 23.25 -14.29
N LYS A 191 -19.57 23.25 -15.35
CA LYS A 191 -19.09 23.03 -16.72
C LYS A 191 -18.15 24.17 -17.04
N VAL A 192 -16.86 23.97 -16.80
CA VAL A 192 -15.81 24.87 -17.23
C VAL A 192 -15.89 24.86 -18.75
N ARG A 193 -16.47 25.90 -19.33
CA ARG A 193 -16.49 26.09 -20.78
C ARG A 193 -15.03 26.16 -21.20
N ALA A 194 -14.58 25.12 -21.90
CA ALA A 194 -13.27 25.10 -22.51
C ALA A 194 -13.24 26.14 -23.63
N SER A 195 -12.88 27.38 -23.30
CA SER A 195 -12.49 28.39 -24.27
C SER A 195 -10.99 28.28 -24.51
N THR A 196 -10.61 27.45 -25.49
CA THR A 196 -9.35 27.51 -26.27
C THR A 196 -8.05 27.22 -25.48
N PRO A 197 -7.01 26.65 -26.14
CA PRO A 197 -5.98 25.87 -25.48
C PRO A 197 -4.86 26.77 -24.99
N CYS A 198 -4.64 26.81 -23.69
CA CYS A 198 -3.43 27.37 -23.11
C CYS A 198 -2.72 26.28 -22.32
N PHE A 199 -1.52 25.92 -22.78
CA PHE A 199 -0.52 25.20 -22.00
C PHE A 199 -0.34 25.89 -20.64
N ALA A 200 -1.00 25.39 -19.59
CA ALA A 200 -0.81 25.87 -18.24
C ALA A 200 -0.36 24.72 -17.35
N LYS A 201 0.96 24.66 -17.14
CA LYS A 201 1.62 23.90 -16.11
C LYS A 201 1.00 24.25 -14.75
N THR A 202 0.10 23.42 -14.20
CA THR A 202 -0.15 23.47 -12.76
C THR A 202 1.00 22.76 -12.06
N THR A 203 2.11 23.48 -11.94
CA THR A 203 3.23 23.11 -11.08
C THR A 203 2.74 23.31 -9.65
N GLN A 204 2.22 22.27 -9.01
CA GLN A 204 2.10 22.30 -7.55
C GLN A 204 3.46 21.96 -6.96
N ARG A 205 4.07 23.01 -6.42
CA ARG A 205 5.45 23.13 -6.00
C ARG A 205 5.80 22.07 -4.96
N THR A 206 6.83 21.28 -5.25
CA THR A 206 7.51 20.41 -4.30
C THR A 206 8.50 21.24 -3.50
N LEU A 207 8.30 21.36 -2.19
CA LEU A 207 9.29 21.95 -1.29
C LEU A 207 10.14 20.80 -0.73
N THR A 208 11.43 20.85 -1.02
CA THR A 208 12.42 19.84 -0.65
C THR A 208 13.21 20.39 0.53
N LEU A 209 13.29 19.64 1.64
CA LEU A 209 14.21 19.94 2.73
C LEU A 209 15.18 18.76 2.88
N ARG A 210 16.47 19.07 2.74
CA ARG A 210 17.61 18.22 3.10
C ARG A 210 18.09 18.65 4.49
N LEU A 211 18.51 17.69 5.30
CA LEU A 211 19.34 17.97 6.47
C LEU A 211 20.82 18.09 6.05
N ALA A 212 21.49 19.10 6.59
CA ALA A 212 22.95 19.14 6.68
C ALA A 212 23.41 18.28 7.86
N ALA A 213 24.66 17.83 7.77
CA ALA A 213 25.33 16.83 8.60
C ALA A 213 25.24 17.02 10.12
#